data_AF-A0A967KG45-F1
#
_entry.id   AF-A0A967KG45-F1
#
_cell.length_a   1.000
_cell.length_b   1.000
_cell.length_c   1.000
_cell.angle_alpha   90.00
_cell.angle_beta   90.00
_cell.angle_gamma   90.00
#
_symmetry.space_group_name_H-M   'P 1'
#
loop_
_entity.id
_entity.type
_entity.pdbx_description
1 polymer ?
#
loop_
_entity_poly.entity_id
_entity_poly.type
_entity_poly.pdbx_seq_one_letter_code
_entity_poly.pdbx_strand_id
1 'polypeptide(L)'
;MGGDDNVGFFIDTYGNASYAYFFNVNPYGIQADALWSKNGGEDSSYDLIWESMGIVTDSGYQVEMAIPFSSLRFPDTDRQTWKAEFWRNHQYDTRRQYSWSAYDRNESCFPCNWGTLQGIEAVKPGRGIEILPSLIGYQSGQLTEYANPSSDWKNENIDGSFSLGMKYPVTPSITAEVTMNPDFSQVESDATQIDVNQTFALFYPEKRPFFQEGSDMYSGWFNLIYTRSINDPQVAAKLTGRMAGTKIAYIAARDEHTPVILPFEESSAFLLAGKSFSNIFKASQTVGEFSQVGF
;
A
#
# COMPACT_ATOMS: atom_id res chain seq x y z
N MET A 1 5.12 -6.79 -15.92
CA MET A 1 6.19 -7.78 -15.64
C MET A 1 5.76 -9.24 -15.75
N GLY A 2 4.48 -9.61 -15.57
CA GLY A 2 4.06 -11.02 -15.54
C GLY A 2 4.32 -11.86 -16.80
N GLY A 3 4.72 -11.26 -17.92
CA GLY A 3 5.07 -11.93 -19.19
C GLY A 3 6.56 -11.92 -19.54
N ASP A 4 7.41 -11.30 -18.72
CA ASP A 4 8.84 -11.12 -19.02
C ASP A 4 9.73 -11.97 -18.11
N ASP A 5 10.95 -12.25 -18.59
CA ASP A 5 12.05 -12.73 -17.74
C ASP A 5 12.31 -11.71 -16.63
N ASN A 6 12.49 -12.18 -15.39
CA ASN A 6 12.83 -11.32 -14.26
C ASN A 6 13.50 -12.09 -13.14
N VAL A 7 14.23 -11.35 -12.31
CA VAL A 7 14.77 -11.82 -11.02
C VAL A 7 14.17 -10.97 -9.91
N GLY A 8 13.98 -11.57 -8.76
CA GLY A 8 13.43 -10.88 -7.61
C GLY A 8 13.71 -11.62 -6.34
N PHE A 9 13.38 -10.96 -5.23
CA PHE A 9 13.54 -11.55 -3.93
C PHE A 9 12.52 -10.98 -2.95
N PHE A 10 12.25 -11.75 -1.90
CA PHE A 10 11.54 -11.27 -0.72
C PHE A 10 12.49 -11.10 0.46
N ILE A 11 12.20 -10.12 1.32
CA ILE A 11 12.85 -9.97 2.63
C ILE A 11 11.79 -9.74 3.71
N ASP A 12 11.76 -10.61 4.71
CA ASP A 12 11.11 -10.36 6.00
C ASP A 12 12.18 -9.96 7.02
N THR A 13 12.18 -8.66 7.35
CA THR A 13 13.14 -8.03 8.25
C THR A 13 12.88 -8.31 9.74
N TYR A 14 11.69 -8.80 10.09
CA TYR A 14 11.32 -9.14 11.47
C TYR A 14 11.35 -10.66 11.72
N GLY A 15 11.39 -11.46 10.66
CA GLY A 15 11.55 -12.92 10.72
C GLY A 15 10.36 -13.64 11.35
N ASN A 16 9.16 -13.06 11.29
CA ASN A 16 7.94 -13.59 11.91
C ASN A 16 6.87 -14.02 10.90
N ALA A 17 7.21 -14.05 9.61
CA ALA A 17 6.33 -14.47 8.51
C ALA A 17 5.00 -13.69 8.44
N SER A 18 4.95 -12.49 9.02
CA SER A 18 3.72 -11.69 9.08
C SER A 18 3.60 -10.69 7.93
N TYR A 19 4.74 -10.30 7.34
CA TYR A 19 4.85 -9.49 6.13
C TYR A 19 6.27 -9.62 5.54
N ALA A 20 6.44 -9.23 4.29
CA ALA A 20 7.74 -9.18 3.61
C ALA A 20 7.73 -8.14 2.50
N TYR A 21 8.89 -7.52 2.25
CA TYR A 21 9.11 -6.67 1.09
C TYR A 21 9.40 -7.53 -0.13
N PHE A 22 8.81 -7.19 -1.27
CA PHE A 22 9.05 -7.81 -2.56
C PHE A 22 9.80 -6.84 -3.47
N PHE A 23 10.84 -7.34 -4.13
CA PHE A 23 11.59 -6.60 -5.14
C PHE A 23 11.72 -7.44 -6.41
N ASN A 24 11.49 -6.83 -7.57
CA ASN A 24 11.60 -7.49 -8.86
C ASN A 24 12.16 -6.57 -9.91
N VAL A 25 13.02 -7.12 -10.76
CA VAL A 25 13.63 -6.38 -11.85
C VAL A 25 13.73 -7.27 -13.09
N ASN A 26 13.39 -6.70 -14.24
CA ASN A 26 13.59 -7.37 -15.52
C ASN A 26 15.01 -7.07 -16.09
N PRO A 27 15.44 -7.76 -17.16
CA PRO A 27 16.76 -7.54 -17.77
C PRO A 27 17.07 -6.11 -18.21
N TYR A 28 16.05 -5.25 -18.34
CA TYR A 28 16.19 -3.85 -18.74
C TYR A 28 16.25 -2.89 -17.54
N GLY A 29 16.29 -3.39 -16.30
CA GLY A 29 16.33 -2.55 -15.11
C GLY A 29 14.98 -1.91 -14.76
N ILE A 30 13.87 -2.36 -15.37
CA ILE A 30 12.53 -1.91 -14.96
C ILE A 30 12.25 -2.55 -13.61
N GLN A 31 11.73 -1.74 -12.67
CA GLN A 31 11.43 -2.13 -11.30
C GLN A 31 9.97 -2.54 -11.13
N ALA A 32 9.73 -3.45 -10.20
CA ALA A 32 8.46 -3.61 -9.52
C ALA A 32 8.73 -3.98 -8.07
N ASP A 33 7.88 -3.48 -7.19
CA ASP A 33 7.88 -3.79 -5.77
C ASP A 33 6.46 -4.06 -5.29
N ALA A 34 6.40 -4.67 -4.11
CA ALA A 34 5.15 -4.90 -3.41
C ALA A 34 5.42 -5.13 -1.92
N LEU A 35 4.37 -5.05 -1.13
CA LEU A 35 4.36 -5.54 0.23
C LEU A 35 3.53 -6.83 0.28
N TRP A 36 4.17 -7.95 0.62
CA TRP A 36 3.43 -9.17 0.94
C TRP A 36 3.02 -9.16 2.40
N SER A 37 1.79 -9.54 2.69
CA SER A 37 1.31 -9.78 4.05
C SER A 37 0.49 -11.06 4.13
N LYS A 38 0.51 -11.71 5.28
CA LYS A 38 -0.18 -12.99 5.50
C LYS A 38 -1.68 -12.95 5.16
N ASN A 39 -2.37 -11.87 5.51
CA ASN A 39 -3.83 -11.76 5.34
C ASN A 39 -4.23 -10.93 4.11
N GLY A 40 -3.34 -10.08 3.60
CA GLY A 40 -3.60 -9.22 2.44
C GLY A 40 -3.03 -9.76 1.13
N GLY A 41 -2.17 -10.78 1.17
CA GLY A 41 -1.43 -11.22 -0.02
C GLY A 41 -0.40 -10.18 -0.44
N GLU A 42 -0.11 -10.13 -1.73
CA GLU A 42 0.81 -9.17 -2.34
C GLU A 42 0.07 -7.87 -2.69
N ASP A 43 0.52 -6.76 -2.11
CA ASP A 43 0.03 -5.40 -2.37
C ASP A 43 1.06 -4.64 -3.21
N SER A 44 0.78 -4.52 -4.51
CA SER A 44 1.62 -3.81 -5.49
C SER A 44 1.41 -2.30 -5.52
N SER A 45 0.55 -1.76 -4.64
CA SER A 45 0.41 -0.31 -4.47
C SER A 45 1.43 0.29 -3.50
N TYR A 46 2.15 -0.58 -2.78
CA TYR A 46 3.18 -0.18 -1.83
C TYR A 46 4.46 0.19 -2.58
N ASP A 47 4.80 1.48 -2.59
CA ASP A 47 5.93 2.03 -3.35
C ASP A 47 7.19 2.14 -2.48
N LEU A 48 8.30 1.57 -2.95
CA LEU A 48 9.59 1.60 -2.27
C LEU A 48 10.58 2.49 -3.03
N ILE A 49 11.43 3.21 -2.28
CA ILE A 49 12.52 4.00 -2.88
C ILE A 49 13.78 3.13 -2.96
N TRP A 50 14.18 2.72 -4.16
CA TRP A 50 15.39 1.93 -4.41
C TRP A 50 15.85 2.07 -5.86
N GLU A 51 17.08 1.67 -6.14
CA GLU A 51 17.67 1.77 -7.49
C GLU A 51 17.94 0.39 -8.06
N SER A 52 17.85 0.27 -9.39
CA SER A 52 18.24 -0.96 -10.09
C SER A 52 18.87 -0.67 -11.45
N MET A 53 19.72 -1.58 -11.90
CA MET A 53 20.27 -1.58 -13.24
C MET A 53 20.25 -3.00 -13.81
N GLY A 54 19.77 -3.15 -15.03
CA GLY A 54 19.79 -4.40 -15.77
C GLY A 54 20.61 -4.26 -17.04
N ILE A 55 21.42 -5.27 -17.35
CA ILE A 55 22.14 -5.39 -18.61
C ILE A 55 21.88 -6.76 -19.25
N VAL A 56 21.60 -6.76 -20.55
CA VAL A 56 21.57 -7.99 -21.35
C VAL A 56 23.00 -8.26 -21.83
N THR A 57 23.47 -9.48 -21.65
CA THR A 57 24.81 -9.94 -22.06
C THR A 57 24.69 -11.06 -23.10
N ASP A 58 25.81 -11.41 -23.74
CA ASP A 58 25.85 -12.49 -24.73
C ASP A 58 25.39 -13.85 -24.18
N SER A 59 25.44 -14.04 -22.86
CA SER A 59 25.09 -15.29 -22.17
C SER A 59 23.78 -15.23 -21.37
N GLY A 60 23.07 -14.09 -21.37
CA GLY A 60 21.87 -13.90 -20.55
C GLY A 60 21.68 -12.46 -20.13
N TYR A 61 21.51 -12.23 -18.82
CA TYR A 61 21.40 -10.89 -18.26
C TYR A 61 21.97 -10.83 -16.84
N GLN A 62 22.32 -9.63 -16.41
CA GLN A 62 22.76 -9.32 -15.05
C GLN A 62 21.90 -8.18 -14.53
N VAL A 63 21.55 -8.24 -13.25
CA VAL A 63 20.79 -7.20 -12.56
C VAL A 63 21.51 -6.85 -11.27
N GLU A 64 21.61 -5.57 -10.99
CA GLU A 64 22.07 -5.01 -9.73
C GLU A 64 20.93 -4.21 -9.10
N MET A 65 20.74 -4.37 -7.79
CA MET A 65 19.71 -3.67 -7.01
C MET A 65 20.36 -3.03 -5.79
N ALA A 66 20.12 -1.74 -5.56
CA ALA A 66 20.56 -1.01 -4.39
C ALA A 66 19.35 -0.58 -3.56
N ILE A 67 19.17 -1.21 -2.40
CA ILE A 67 18.07 -0.94 -1.47
C ILE A 67 18.60 -0.14 -0.27
N PRO A 68 18.26 1.15 -0.14
CA PRO A 68 18.60 1.92 1.04
C PRO A 68 17.93 1.36 2.29
N PHE A 69 18.67 1.20 3.39
CA PHE A 69 18.09 0.81 4.68
C PHE A 69 17.02 1.79 5.18
N SER A 70 17.07 3.05 4.76
CA SER A 70 16.03 4.04 5.06
C SER A 70 14.67 3.70 4.44
N SER A 71 14.66 2.91 3.36
CA SER A 71 13.44 2.46 2.67
C SER A 71 12.83 1.22 3.33
N LEU A 72 13.56 0.57 4.24
CA LEU A 72 13.12 -0.63 4.95
C LEU A 72 12.80 -0.31 6.41
N ARG A 73 11.76 -0.94 6.93
CA ARG A 73 11.49 -0.98 8.36
C ARG A 73 12.07 -2.27 8.92
N PHE A 74 12.83 -2.16 10.01
CA PHE A 74 13.45 -3.31 10.67
C PHE A 74 13.74 -3.00 12.16
N PRO A 75 13.92 -4.03 13.01
CA PRO A 75 14.25 -3.84 14.42
C PRO A 75 15.54 -3.04 14.63
N ASP A 76 15.56 -2.14 15.60
CA ASP A 76 16.75 -1.35 15.94
C ASP A 76 17.70 -2.17 16.84
N THR A 77 18.43 -3.10 16.23
CA THR A 77 19.38 -4.02 16.88
C THR A 77 20.72 -4.05 16.14
N ASP A 78 21.83 -4.19 16.88
CA ASP A 78 23.19 -4.14 16.31
C ASP A 78 23.44 -5.20 15.23
N ARG A 79 22.85 -6.39 15.42
CA ARG A 79 22.87 -7.50 14.47
C ARG A 79 21.46 -7.76 13.98
N GLN A 80 21.33 -7.87 12.68
CA GLN A 80 20.07 -8.20 12.02
C GLN A 80 20.07 -9.68 11.61
N THR A 81 18.91 -10.30 11.68
CA THR A 81 18.68 -11.65 11.14
C THR A 81 17.36 -11.62 10.40
N TRP A 82 17.43 -11.71 9.08
CA TRP A 82 16.26 -11.59 8.21
C TRP A 82 15.95 -12.92 7.56
N LYS A 83 14.70 -13.11 7.14
CA LYS A 83 14.31 -14.21 6.26
C LYS A 83 14.27 -13.68 4.83
N ALA A 84 14.75 -14.46 3.87
CA ALA A 84 14.73 -14.06 2.48
C ALA A 84 14.57 -15.23 1.53
N GLU A 85 14.03 -14.92 0.36
CA GLU A 85 13.97 -15.85 -0.75
C GLU A 85 14.31 -15.15 -2.05
N PHE A 86 15.08 -15.83 -2.90
CA PHE A 86 15.46 -15.34 -4.21
C PHE A 86 14.84 -16.22 -5.28
N TRP A 87 14.30 -15.61 -6.33
CA TRP A 87 13.73 -16.34 -7.43
C TRP A 87 14.16 -15.80 -8.79
N ARG A 88 13.89 -16.60 -9.81
CA ARG A 88 13.98 -16.20 -11.21
C ARG A 88 12.78 -16.75 -11.97
N ASN A 89 12.10 -15.88 -12.70
CA ASN A 89 11.11 -16.26 -13.70
C ASN A 89 11.78 -16.30 -15.09
N HIS A 90 11.57 -17.42 -15.79
CA HIS A 90 12.03 -17.65 -17.15
C HIS A 90 10.82 -17.97 -18.04
N GLN A 91 10.56 -17.14 -19.04
CA GLN A 91 9.26 -17.03 -19.71
C GLN A 91 9.22 -17.44 -21.20
N TYR A 92 10.30 -17.97 -21.76
CA TYR A 92 10.38 -18.33 -23.21
C TYR A 92 9.30 -19.32 -23.70
N ASP A 93 9.50 -20.63 -23.48
CA ASP A 93 8.62 -21.68 -24.05
C ASP A 93 7.68 -22.30 -23.01
N THR A 94 8.14 -22.35 -21.77
CA THR A 94 7.40 -22.82 -20.60
C THR A 94 7.78 -21.93 -19.45
N ARG A 95 6.78 -21.38 -18.76
CA ARG A 95 7.01 -20.58 -17.56
C ARG A 95 7.68 -21.45 -16.50
N ARG A 96 8.96 -21.20 -16.24
CA ARG A 96 9.74 -21.86 -15.19
C ARG A 96 10.07 -20.82 -14.13
N GLN A 97 9.83 -21.19 -12.89
CA GLN A 97 10.28 -20.43 -11.74
C GLN A 97 11.33 -21.24 -11.00
N TYR A 98 12.47 -20.62 -10.74
CA TYR A 98 13.56 -21.19 -9.97
C TYR A 98 13.64 -20.45 -8.64
N SER A 99 13.83 -21.19 -7.56
CA SER A 99 13.86 -20.69 -6.19
C SER A 99 15.20 -21.04 -5.54
N TRP A 100 15.67 -20.17 -4.65
CA TRP A 100 16.84 -20.43 -3.84
C TRP A 100 16.51 -21.35 -2.66
N SER A 101 15.38 -21.12 -2.00
CA SER A 101 14.90 -21.97 -0.92
C SER A 101 14.09 -23.15 -1.46
N ALA A 102 14.15 -24.26 -0.72
CA ALA A 102 13.31 -25.42 -0.99
C ALA A 102 11.94 -25.19 -0.36
N TYR A 103 10.87 -25.39 -1.13
CA TYR A 103 9.50 -25.31 -0.65
C TYR A 103 8.97 -26.71 -0.33
N ASP A 104 8.63 -26.94 0.95
CA ASP A 104 7.82 -28.09 1.31
C ASP A 104 6.36 -27.82 0.92
N ARG A 105 5.79 -28.69 0.09
CA ARG A 105 4.39 -28.59 -0.35
C ARG A 105 3.38 -28.87 0.76
N ASN A 106 3.82 -29.43 1.89
CA ASN A 106 3.00 -29.62 3.08
C ASN A 106 3.02 -28.40 4.01
N GLU A 107 3.93 -27.44 3.81
CA GLU A 107 3.97 -26.20 4.58
C GLU A 107 3.22 -25.10 3.83
N SER A 108 2.06 -24.71 4.38
CA SER A 108 1.22 -23.64 3.81
C SER A 108 1.80 -22.24 4.00
N CYS A 109 2.71 -22.06 4.96
CA CYS A 109 3.37 -20.80 5.20
C CYS A 109 4.42 -20.49 4.14
N PHE A 110 4.13 -19.45 3.35
CA PHE A 110 5.03 -19.02 2.29
C PHE A 110 6.41 -18.55 2.83
N PRO A 111 6.52 -17.61 3.79
CA PRO A 111 7.83 -17.17 4.30
C PRO A 111 8.58 -18.17 5.19
N CYS A 112 7.93 -19.23 5.67
CA CYS A 112 8.56 -20.17 6.60
C CYS A 112 9.54 -21.11 5.91
N ASN A 113 9.37 -21.29 4.61
CA ASN A 113 10.28 -22.05 3.76
C ASN A 113 11.55 -21.24 3.39
N TRP A 114 11.65 -19.97 3.79
CA TRP A 114 12.73 -19.08 3.36
C TRP A 114 14.03 -19.31 4.11
N GLY A 115 15.13 -19.01 3.43
CA GLY A 115 16.45 -19.00 4.03
C GLY A 115 16.63 -17.86 5.02
N THR A 116 17.74 -17.90 5.78
CA THR A 116 18.06 -16.89 6.78
C THR A 116 19.28 -16.09 6.32
N LEU A 117 19.14 -14.77 6.22
CA LEU A 117 20.23 -13.84 5.95
C LEU A 117 20.84 -13.35 7.28
N GLN A 118 22.15 -13.52 7.40
CA GLN A 118 22.97 -13.10 8.54
C GLN A 118 24.16 -12.28 8.05
N GLY A 119 24.84 -11.58 8.97
CA GLY A 119 26.00 -10.74 8.65
C GLY A 119 25.65 -9.29 8.30
N ILE A 120 24.39 -8.89 8.48
CA ILE A 120 23.95 -7.50 8.40
C ILE A 120 24.14 -6.89 9.78
N GLU A 121 25.13 -6.01 9.91
CA GLU A 121 25.53 -5.37 11.17
C GLU A 121 25.66 -3.86 11.00
N ALA A 122 25.55 -3.11 12.12
CA ALA A 122 25.75 -1.66 12.17
C ALA A 122 24.83 -0.83 11.24
N VAL A 123 23.66 -1.37 10.90
CA VAL A 123 22.62 -0.68 10.12
C VAL A 123 21.64 0.03 11.06
N LYS A 124 21.07 1.15 10.60
CA LYS A 124 20.07 1.90 11.37
C LYS A 124 18.78 2.06 10.57
N PRO A 125 17.61 1.86 11.20
CA PRO A 125 16.34 2.10 10.53
C PRO A 125 16.19 3.59 10.19
N GLY A 126 15.49 3.89 9.09
CA GLY A 126 15.20 5.26 8.70
C GLY A 126 14.43 6.02 9.79
N ARG A 127 14.89 7.23 10.14
CA ARG A 127 14.26 8.12 11.13
C ARG A 127 13.90 9.50 10.55
N GLY A 128 13.71 9.59 9.23
CA GLY A 128 13.43 10.85 8.54
C GLY A 128 11.97 11.28 8.69
N ILE A 129 11.74 12.59 8.69
CA ILE A 129 10.40 13.16 8.51
C ILE A 129 10.20 13.35 7.01
N GLU A 130 9.08 12.87 6.48
CA GLU A 130 8.68 13.11 5.10
C GLU A 130 7.53 14.12 5.10
N ILE A 131 7.64 15.14 4.25
CA ILE A 131 6.66 16.21 4.12
C ILE A 131 6.33 16.36 2.64
N LEU A 132 5.04 16.31 2.32
CA LEU A 132 4.52 16.34 0.96
C LEU A 132 3.54 17.51 0.83
N PRO A 133 4.03 18.74 0.59
CA PRO A 133 3.18 19.88 0.33
C PRO A 133 2.69 19.87 -1.12
N SER A 134 1.45 20.27 -1.36
CA SER A 134 0.94 20.52 -2.71
C SER A 134 0.01 21.75 -2.72
N LEU A 135 0.06 22.46 -3.84
CA LEU A 135 -0.71 23.67 -4.10
C LEU A 135 -1.34 23.54 -5.48
N ILE A 136 -2.66 23.70 -5.54
CA ILE A 136 -3.44 23.64 -6.77
C ILE A 136 -4.14 24.98 -6.95
N GLY A 137 -4.14 25.47 -8.18
CA GLY A 137 -4.95 26.61 -8.60
C GLY A 137 -5.74 26.23 -9.84
N TYR A 138 -7.03 26.54 -9.85
CA TYR A 138 -7.90 26.22 -10.97
C TYR A 138 -8.94 27.33 -11.18
N GLN A 139 -9.48 27.38 -12.40
CA GLN A 139 -10.55 28.30 -12.77
C GLN A 139 -11.54 27.55 -13.64
N SER A 140 -12.74 27.34 -13.09
CA SER A 140 -13.84 26.77 -13.85
C SER A 140 -14.41 27.79 -14.82
N GLY A 141 -14.90 27.33 -15.95
CA GLY A 141 -15.60 28.17 -16.92
C GLY A 141 -16.71 27.39 -17.58
N GLN A 142 -17.80 28.08 -17.89
CA GLN A 142 -18.94 27.50 -18.58
C GLN A 142 -19.53 28.49 -19.57
N LEU A 143 -20.19 27.98 -20.60
CA LEU A 143 -21.03 28.79 -21.48
C LEU A 143 -22.14 29.43 -20.64
N THR A 144 -22.39 30.72 -20.90
CA THR A 144 -23.43 31.46 -20.19
C THR A 144 -24.82 30.86 -20.45
N GLU A 145 -25.03 30.27 -21.63
CA GLU A 145 -26.17 29.42 -21.96
C GLU A 145 -25.72 28.10 -22.57
N TYR A 146 -25.86 26.99 -21.84
CA TYR A 146 -25.42 25.66 -22.27
C TYR A 146 -26.02 25.21 -23.62
N ALA A 147 -27.26 25.61 -23.91
CA ALA A 147 -27.96 25.24 -25.15
C ALA A 147 -27.58 26.13 -26.36
N ASN A 148 -26.86 27.22 -26.15
CA ASN A 148 -26.42 28.13 -27.22
C ASN A 148 -24.88 28.08 -27.35
N PRO A 149 -24.34 27.34 -28.33
CA PRO A 149 -22.90 27.21 -28.53
C PRO A 149 -22.22 28.50 -29.00
N SER A 150 -22.98 29.57 -29.29
CA SER A 150 -22.45 30.92 -29.58
C SER A 150 -22.53 31.87 -28.38
N SER A 151 -22.94 31.40 -27.20
CA SER A 151 -23.01 32.22 -25.99
C SER A 151 -21.62 32.53 -25.42
N ASP A 152 -21.52 33.64 -24.70
CA ASP A 152 -20.27 34.07 -24.08
C ASP A 152 -19.76 33.03 -23.09
N TRP A 153 -18.44 32.90 -22.99
CA TRP A 153 -17.79 32.04 -22.01
C TRP A 153 -17.63 32.81 -20.69
N LYS A 154 -18.24 32.31 -19.62
CA LYS A 154 -18.12 32.90 -18.28
C LYS A 154 -17.16 32.08 -17.45
N ASN A 155 -16.02 32.70 -17.12
CA ASN A 155 -15.11 32.15 -16.13
C ASN A 155 -15.64 32.44 -14.72
N GLU A 156 -15.54 31.45 -13.85
CA GLU A 156 -15.72 31.61 -12.41
C GLU A 156 -14.47 32.24 -11.78
N ASN A 157 -14.54 32.51 -10.48
CA ASN A 157 -13.37 33.02 -9.76
C ASN A 157 -12.25 31.98 -9.77
N ILE A 158 -11.01 32.47 -9.78
CA ILE A 158 -9.85 31.61 -9.55
C ILE A 158 -9.96 31.08 -8.12
N ASP A 159 -9.86 29.76 -7.99
CA ASP A 159 -9.86 29.07 -6.71
C ASP A 159 -8.56 28.26 -6.57
N GLY A 160 -8.26 27.83 -5.36
CA GLY A 160 -7.09 27.03 -5.10
C GLY A 160 -7.15 26.30 -3.77
N SER A 161 -6.45 25.19 -3.69
CA SER A 161 -6.35 24.37 -2.50
C SER A 161 -4.90 24.10 -2.15
N PHE A 162 -4.64 24.08 -0.85
CA PHE A 162 -3.38 23.64 -0.28
C PHE A 162 -3.60 22.31 0.41
N SER A 163 -2.73 21.34 0.11
CA SER A 163 -2.68 20.05 0.79
C SER A 163 -1.32 19.82 1.42
N LEU A 164 -1.31 19.10 2.53
CA LEU A 164 -0.10 18.79 3.27
C LEU A 164 -0.18 17.38 3.82
N GLY A 165 0.70 16.51 3.34
CA GLY A 165 1.00 15.22 3.96
C GLY A 165 2.26 15.32 4.82
N MET A 166 2.26 14.64 5.97
CA MET A 166 3.44 14.46 6.80
C MET A 166 3.48 13.02 7.33
N LYS A 167 4.67 12.41 7.26
CA LYS A 167 4.96 11.08 7.82
C LYS A 167 6.14 11.19 8.76
N TYR A 168 5.97 10.65 9.96
CA TYR A 168 6.92 10.72 11.05
C TYR A 168 7.09 9.34 11.72
N PRO A 169 8.25 8.70 11.58
CA PRO A 169 8.60 7.52 12.36
C PRO A 169 8.84 7.92 13.83
N VAL A 170 7.84 7.75 14.68
CA VAL A 170 7.93 8.00 16.13
C VAL A 170 8.97 7.08 16.76
N THR A 171 8.97 5.81 16.34
CA THR A 171 10.00 4.82 16.64
C THR A 171 10.26 3.99 15.37
N PRO A 172 11.34 3.18 15.31
CA PRO A 172 11.57 2.26 14.19
C PRO A 172 10.39 1.32 13.90
N SER A 173 9.58 1.06 14.93
CA SER A 173 8.41 0.20 14.86
C SER A 173 7.09 0.96 14.75
N ILE A 174 7.04 2.28 14.96
CA ILE A 174 5.80 3.06 15.01
C ILE A 174 5.91 4.30 14.11
N THR A 175 4.93 4.47 13.22
CA THR A 175 4.85 5.60 12.30
C THR A 175 3.53 6.34 12.51
N ALA A 176 3.63 7.66 12.63
CA ALA A 176 2.50 8.57 12.62
C ALA A 176 2.45 9.25 11.25
N GLU A 177 1.26 9.34 10.67
CA GLU A 177 1.01 10.04 9.41
C GLU A 177 -0.17 10.98 9.60
N VAL A 178 -0.07 12.17 9.03
CA VAL A 178 -1.12 13.19 9.05
C VAL A 178 -1.26 13.75 7.65
N THR A 179 -2.50 13.95 7.22
CA THR A 179 -2.81 14.65 5.99
C THR A 179 -3.86 15.73 6.23
N MET A 180 -3.69 16.87 5.57
CA MET A 180 -4.63 17.99 5.56
C MET A 180 -5.07 18.25 4.13
N ASN A 181 -6.38 18.28 3.91
CA ASN A 181 -7.03 18.44 2.61
C ASN A 181 -6.33 17.63 1.50
N PRO A 182 -6.14 16.30 1.66
CA PRO A 182 -5.47 15.48 0.67
C PRO A 182 -6.14 15.63 -0.70
N ASP A 183 -5.33 15.88 -1.72
CA ASP A 183 -5.83 15.87 -3.10
C ASP A 183 -5.93 14.43 -3.60
N PHE A 184 -7.16 13.97 -3.82
CA PHE A 184 -7.43 12.66 -4.41
C PHE A 184 -7.72 12.72 -5.92
N SER A 185 -7.65 13.89 -6.55
CA SER A 185 -7.89 14.03 -7.99
C SER A 185 -6.83 13.35 -8.86
N GLN A 186 -5.63 13.13 -8.30
CA GLN A 186 -4.51 12.45 -8.96
C GLN A 186 -4.56 10.92 -8.82
N VAL A 187 -5.57 10.40 -8.14
CA VAL A 187 -5.72 8.96 -7.94
C VAL A 187 -6.44 8.37 -9.14
N GLU A 188 -5.97 7.22 -9.63
CA GLU A 188 -6.62 6.53 -10.74
C GLU A 188 -8.11 6.30 -10.45
N SER A 189 -8.96 6.59 -11.43
CA SER A 189 -10.38 6.28 -11.37
C SER A 189 -10.61 4.80 -11.08
N ASP A 190 -11.68 4.51 -10.36
CA ASP A 190 -12.08 3.14 -10.10
C ASP A 190 -12.33 2.37 -11.38
N ALA A 191 -11.81 1.14 -11.43
CA ALA A 191 -12.21 0.21 -12.47
C ALA A 191 -13.71 -0.05 -12.33
N THR A 192 -14.44 0.12 -13.42
CA THR A 192 -15.87 -0.18 -13.46
C THR A 192 -16.07 -1.65 -13.11
N GLN A 193 -16.68 -1.91 -11.95
CA GLN A 193 -17.09 -3.27 -11.59
C GLN A 193 -18.49 -3.53 -12.15
N ILE A 194 -18.69 -4.74 -12.68
CA ILE A 194 -20.00 -5.18 -13.19
C ILE A 194 -20.90 -5.45 -11.97
N ASP A 195 -21.91 -4.61 -11.79
CA ASP A 195 -22.90 -4.69 -10.71
C ASP A 195 -24.12 -5.57 -11.07
N VAL A 196 -24.16 -6.11 -12.29
CA VAL A 196 -25.27 -6.93 -12.79
C VAL A 196 -25.45 -8.17 -11.88
N ASN A 197 -26.56 -8.19 -11.14
CA ASN A 197 -26.96 -9.17 -10.12
C ASN A 197 -26.27 -9.07 -8.74
N GLN A 198 -25.61 -7.95 -8.41
CA GLN A 198 -25.22 -7.67 -7.03
C GLN A 198 -26.30 -6.85 -6.32
N THR A 199 -26.88 -7.43 -5.26
CA THR A 199 -27.87 -6.76 -4.39
C THR A 199 -27.23 -5.91 -3.28
N PHE A 200 -25.90 -5.91 -3.17
CA PHE A 200 -25.15 -5.23 -2.13
C PHE A 200 -24.13 -4.25 -2.70
N ALA A 201 -23.72 -3.27 -1.89
CA ALA A 201 -22.70 -2.30 -2.25
C ALA A 201 -21.36 -2.97 -2.62
N LEU A 202 -20.78 -2.53 -3.73
CA LEU A 202 -19.47 -2.97 -4.20
C LEU A 202 -18.35 -2.43 -3.31
N PHE A 203 -17.39 -3.30 -2.98
CA PHE A 203 -16.14 -2.91 -2.35
C PHE A 203 -15.12 -2.55 -3.43
N TYR A 204 -14.65 -1.32 -3.41
CA TYR A 204 -13.58 -0.85 -4.29
C TYR A 204 -12.23 -0.90 -3.56
N PRO A 205 -11.15 -1.29 -4.24
CA PRO A 205 -9.81 -1.25 -3.65
C PRO A 205 -9.47 0.20 -3.31
N GLU A 206 -8.87 0.45 -2.15
CA GLU A 206 -8.30 1.76 -1.86
C GLU A 206 -7.18 2.06 -2.86
N LYS A 207 -6.98 3.33 -3.22
CA LYS A 207 -5.88 3.77 -4.11
C LYS A 207 -5.23 5.08 -3.65
N ARG A 208 -5.82 5.74 -2.65
CA ARG A 208 -5.35 7.03 -2.15
C ARG A 208 -4.09 6.81 -1.31
N PRO A 209 -2.97 7.51 -1.58
CA PRO A 209 -1.67 7.25 -0.93
C PRO A 209 -1.71 7.21 0.60
N PHE A 210 -2.43 8.15 1.23
CA PHE A 210 -2.58 8.19 2.69
C PHE A 210 -3.22 6.93 3.27
N PHE A 211 -4.12 6.25 2.56
CA PHE A 211 -4.77 5.04 3.06
C PHE A 211 -4.07 3.76 2.62
N GLN A 212 -3.17 3.83 1.64
CA GLN A 212 -2.40 2.68 1.16
C GLN A 212 -1.27 2.28 2.09
N GLU A 213 -0.51 3.25 2.60
CA GLU A 213 0.60 2.94 3.49
C GLU A 213 0.09 2.26 4.78
N GLY A 214 0.47 0.99 4.99
CA GLY A 214 0.01 0.20 6.14
C GLY A 214 -1.41 -0.37 6.02
N SER A 215 -1.99 -0.39 4.81
CA SER A 215 -3.28 -1.03 4.49
C SER A 215 -3.38 -2.48 5.00
N ASP A 216 -2.27 -3.23 4.91
CA ASP A 216 -2.13 -4.61 5.39
C ASP A 216 -2.43 -4.75 6.88
N MET A 217 -2.19 -3.70 7.68
CA MET A 217 -2.44 -3.71 9.11
C MET A 217 -3.93 -3.63 9.45
N TYR A 218 -4.73 -3.10 8.52
CA TYR A 218 -6.19 -3.07 8.60
C TYR A 218 -6.81 -4.35 8.01
N SER A 219 -6.08 -5.07 7.15
CA SER A 219 -6.53 -6.34 6.53
C SER A 219 -6.67 -7.50 7.53
N GLY A 220 -7.66 -8.36 7.33
CA GLY A 220 -7.91 -9.54 8.16
C GLY A 220 -8.72 -10.58 7.39
N TRP A 221 -9.05 -11.70 8.02
CA TRP A 221 -9.87 -12.75 7.40
C TRP A 221 -11.24 -12.23 6.95
N PHE A 222 -11.75 -11.24 7.67
CA PHE A 222 -12.90 -10.44 7.29
C PHE A 222 -12.44 -9.00 7.05
N ASN A 223 -12.79 -8.43 5.91
CA ASN A 223 -12.57 -7.02 5.61
C ASN A 223 -13.60 -6.16 6.32
N LEU A 224 -13.37 -5.91 7.62
CA LEU A 224 -14.26 -5.10 8.47
C LEU A 224 -14.02 -3.60 8.32
N ILE A 225 -12.90 -3.21 7.72
CA ILE A 225 -12.45 -1.83 7.61
C ILE A 225 -12.51 -1.42 6.15
N TYR A 226 -13.36 -0.43 5.84
CA TYR A 226 -13.51 0.13 4.51
C TYR A 226 -13.13 1.62 4.54
N THR A 227 -11.89 1.94 4.19
CA THR A 227 -11.31 3.31 4.26
C THR A 227 -12.01 4.30 3.35
N ARG A 228 -12.67 3.83 2.29
CA ARG A 228 -13.50 4.64 1.39
C ARG A 228 -14.77 5.21 2.05
N SER A 229 -15.11 4.75 3.26
CA SER A 229 -16.08 5.46 4.10
C SER A 229 -15.60 6.83 4.57
N ILE A 230 -14.27 7.05 4.63
CA ILE A 230 -13.66 8.36 4.81
C ILE A 230 -13.46 8.94 3.41
N ASN A 231 -14.40 9.75 2.94
CA ASN A 231 -14.50 10.12 1.53
C ASN A 231 -13.83 11.48 1.23
N ASP A 232 -14.18 12.52 1.98
CA ASP A 232 -13.69 13.90 1.82
C ASP A 232 -13.10 14.45 3.15
N PRO A 233 -11.98 13.87 3.63
CA PRO A 233 -11.35 14.26 4.87
C PRO A 233 -10.70 15.65 4.77
N GLN A 234 -11.10 16.59 5.62
CA GLN A 234 -10.34 17.84 5.82
C GLN A 234 -9.00 17.57 6.51
N VAL A 235 -9.02 16.67 7.49
CA VAL A 235 -7.84 16.22 8.22
C VAL A 235 -8.01 14.75 8.53
N ALA A 236 -6.97 13.97 8.27
CA ALA A 236 -6.87 12.60 8.75
C ALA A 236 -5.50 12.37 9.37
N ALA A 237 -5.46 11.57 10.42
CA ALA A 237 -4.25 11.14 11.09
C ALA A 237 -4.33 9.63 11.31
N LYS A 238 -3.20 8.95 11.16
CA LYS A 238 -3.09 7.53 11.48
C LYS A 238 -1.81 7.23 12.23
N LEU A 239 -1.87 6.19 13.05
CA LEU A 239 -0.75 5.65 13.80
C LEU A 239 -0.67 4.16 13.49
N THR A 240 0.46 3.72 12.94
CA THR A 240 0.70 2.32 12.59
C THR A 240 1.95 1.83 13.32
N GLY A 241 1.89 0.64 13.92
CA GLY A 241 2.99 0.07 14.67
C GLY A 241 3.15 -1.45 14.53
N ARG A 242 4.38 -1.90 14.26
CA ARG A 242 4.77 -3.32 14.19
C ARG A 242 5.84 -3.63 15.24
N MET A 243 5.46 -4.39 16.28
CA MET A 243 6.30 -4.66 17.44
C MET A 243 6.26 -6.16 17.77
N ALA A 244 7.31 -6.91 17.46
CA ALA A 244 7.50 -8.30 17.91
C ALA A 244 6.23 -9.19 17.87
N GLY A 245 5.56 -9.23 16.71
CA GLY A 245 4.34 -10.02 16.51
C GLY A 245 3.03 -9.27 16.82
N THR A 246 3.08 -8.12 17.49
CA THR A 246 1.96 -7.18 17.63
C THR A 246 1.88 -6.23 16.44
N LYS A 247 0.69 -6.07 15.86
CA LYS A 247 0.35 -5.02 14.90
C LYS A 247 -0.70 -4.11 15.54
N ILE A 248 -0.48 -2.81 15.52
CA ILE A 248 -1.45 -1.81 15.99
C ILE A 248 -1.67 -0.80 14.87
N ALA A 249 -2.92 -0.51 14.57
CA ALA A 249 -3.30 0.43 13.54
C ALA A 249 -4.48 1.29 14.03
N TYR A 250 -4.34 2.60 13.95
CA TYR A 250 -5.37 3.56 14.34
C TYR A 250 -5.50 4.63 13.26
N ILE A 251 -6.73 4.99 12.89
CA ILE A 251 -7.03 6.12 12.00
C ILE A 251 -8.10 6.98 12.68
N ALA A 252 -7.88 8.29 12.66
CA ALA A 252 -8.88 9.29 12.97
C ALA A 252 -9.02 10.25 11.78
N ALA A 253 -10.24 10.54 11.35
CA ALA A 253 -10.48 11.46 10.26
C ALA A 253 -11.70 12.33 10.53
N ARG A 254 -11.61 13.61 10.15
CA ARG A 254 -12.75 14.52 10.08
C ARG A 254 -13.14 14.69 8.61
N ASP A 255 -14.29 14.17 8.28
CA ASP A 255 -14.82 14.10 6.92
C ASP A 255 -15.92 15.14 6.75
N GLU A 256 -15.97 15.82 5.61
CA GLU A 256 -17.05 16.77 5.28
C GLU A 256 -18.26 16.06 4.66
N HIS A 257 -18.02 14.96 3.95
CA HIS A 257 -19.03 14.26 3.15
C HIS A 257 -18.89 12.76 3.29
N THR A 258 -19.52 12.19 4.32
CA THR A 258 -19.42 10.75 4.60
C THR A 258 -20.52 9.96 3.91
N PRO A 259 -20.20 9.01 3.02
CA PRO A 259 -21.19 8.09 2.46
C PRO A 259 -21.60 7.06 3.53
N VAL A 260 -22.91 6.96 3.76
CA VAL A 260 -23.54 5.93 4.60
C VAL A 260 -24.21 4.92 3.69
N ILE A 261 -23.80 3.66 3.83
CA ILE A 261 -24.43 2.54 3.12
C ILE A 261 -25.59 2.04 3.98
N LEU A 262 -26.81 2.17 3.46
CA LEU A 262 -28.00 1.59 4.07
C LEU A 262 -28.28 0.23 3.45
N PRO A 263 -28.22 -0.87 4.23
CA PRO A 263 -28.60 -2.19 3.75
C PRO A 263 -30.12 -2.32 3.72
N PHE A 264 -30.65 -2.78 2.59
CA PHE A 264 -32.04 -3.25 2.44
C PHE A 264 -32.03 -4.74 2.06
N GLU A 265 -33.22 -5.34 2.05
CA GLU A 265 -33.38 -6.79 1.82
C GLU A 265 -32.78 -7.26 0.48
N GLU A 266 -32.93 -6.45 -0.57
CA GLU A 266 -32.48 -6.78 -1.94
C GLU A 266 -31.66 -5.66 -2.60
N SER A 267 -31.26 -4.63 -1.84
CA SER A 267 -30.49 -3.50 -2.38
C SER A 267 -29.66 -2.80 -1.30
N SER A 268 -28.71 -1.96 -1.73
CA SER A 268 -28.03 -1.01 -0.87
C SER A 268 -28.24 0.40 -1.42
N ALA A 269 -28.53 1.37 -0.54
CA ALA A 269 -28.54 2.79 -0.93
C ALA A 269 -27.37 3.52 -0.30
N PHE A 270 -26.84 4.51 -1.04
CA PHE A 270 -25.84 5.44 -0.53
C PHE A 270 -26.54 6.74 -0.14
N LEU A 271 -26.36 7.15 1.11
CA LEU A 271 -26.73 8.48 1.57
C LEU A 271 -25.46 9.26 1.87
N LEU A 272 -25.36 10.48 1.35
CA LEU A 272 -24.32 11.42 1.79
C LEU A 272 -24.76 12.04 3.12
N ALA A 273 -24.15 11.57 4.21
CA ALA A 273 -24.16 12.30 5.46
C ALA A 273 -23.22 13.51 5.35
N GLY A 274 -23.51 14.56 6.13
CA GLY A 274 -22.62 15.72 6.23
C GLY A 274 -21.39 15.41 7.08
N LYS A 275 -20.89 16.44 7.77
CA LYS A 275 -19.65 16.36 8.55
C LYS A 275 -19.68 15.22 9.57
N SER A 276 -18.62 14.42 9.59
CA SER A 276 -18.47 13.30 10.52
C SER A 276 -17.07 13.22 11.11
N PHE A 277 -16.93 12.43 12.17
CA PHE A 277 -15.65 12.08 12.76
C PHE A 277 -15.52 10.57 12.86
N SER A 278 -14.60 10.01 12.08
CA SER A 278 -14.38 8.57 11.97
C SER A 278 -13.18 8.15 12.79
N ASN A 279 -13.33 7.08 13.56
CA ASN A 279 -12.24 6.46 14.33
C ASN A 279 -12.23 4.97 14.05
N ILE A 280 -11.08 4.46 13.62
CA ILE A 280 -10.88 3.06 13.31
C ILE A 280 -9.66 2.60 14.08
N PHE A 281 -9.83 1.58 14.92
CA PHE A 281 -8.76 0.98 15.68
C PHE A 281 -8.72 -0.51 15.40
N LYS A 282 -7.50 -1.04 15.27
CA LYS A 282 -7.26 -2.48 15.18
C LYS A 282 -5.95 -2.82 15.88
N ALA A 283 -5.98 -3.88 16.68
CA ALA A 283 -4.80 -4.48 17.27
C ALA A 283 -4.82 -5.99 17.04
N SER A 284 -3.70 -6.56 16.64
CA SER A 284 -3.54 -8.00 16.53
C SER A 284 -2.20 -8.46 17.07
N GLN A 285 -2.18 -9.67 17.61
CA GLN A 285 -1.02 -10.34 18.15
C GLN A 285 -0.85 -11.67 17.43
N THR A 286 0.36 -11.93 16.93
CA THR A 286 0.75 -13.23 16.41
C THR A 286 1.09 -14.16 17.57
N VAL A 287 0.49 -15.35 17.57
CA VAL A 287 0.63 -16.40 18.59
C VAL A 287 1.09 -17.68 17.91
N GLY A 288 2.23 -18.22 18.37
CA GLY A 288 2.90 -19.33 17.70
C GLY A 288 3.43 -18.94 16.32
N GLU A 289 3.53 -19.91 15.42
CA GLU A 289 4.04 -19.66 14.06
C GLU A 289 2.94 -19.12 13.12
N PHE A 290 1.66 -19.45 13.38
CA PHE A 290 0.57 -19.24 12.41
C PHE A 290 -0.75 -18.69 12.93
N SER A 291 -0.91 -18.40 14.21
CA SER A 291 -2.19 -17.87 14.69
C SER A 291 -2.10 -16.37 14.92
N GLN A 292 -3.18 -15.65 14.66
CA GLN A 292 -3.32 -14.25 15.04
C GLN A 292 -4.60 -14.07 15.83
N VAL A 293 -4.51 -13.32 16.92
CA VAL A 293 -5.67 -12.93 17.73
C VAL A 293 -5.69 -11.41 17.78
N GLY A 294 -6.83 -10.81 17.50
CA GLY A 294 -6.94 -9.36 17.46
C GLY A 294 -8.38 -8.87 17.54
N PHE A 295 -8.52 -7.58 17.76
CA PHE A 295 -9.79 -6.84 17.82
C PHE A 295 -9.66 -5.53 17.06
#